data_AF-A0A6A4H0A5-F1
#
_entry.id   AF-A0A6A4H0A5-F1
#
_cell.length_a   1.000
_cell.length_b   1.000
_cell.length_c   1.000
_cell.angle_alpha   90.00
_cell.angle_beta   90.00
_cell.angle_gamma   90.00
#
_symmetry.space_group_name_H-M   'P 1'
#
loop_
_entity.id
_entity.type
_entity.pdbx_description
1 polymer ?
#
loop_
_entity_poly.entity_id
_entity_poly.type
_entity_poly.pdbx_seq_one_letter_code
_entity_poly.pdbx_strand_id
1 'polypeptide(L)' 'GKPKGLQQVLVERGFDVRNMHAKCFPVCPFENNDCCMACLLSKQEDFTNQLSMLETLITDAGHYCIFLPKFHCEIDPIE' A
#
# COMPACT_ATOMS: atom_id res chain seq x y z
N GLY A 1 11.03 8.63 16.93
CA GLY A 1 10.75 7.32 17.56
C GLY A 1 11.47 6.22 16.82
N LYS A 2 11.71 5.06 17.43
CA LYS A 2 12.26 3.88 16.72
C LYS A 2 11.13 3.18 15.94
N PRO A 3 11.35 2.76 14.69
CA PRO A 3 10.33 2.03 13.93
C PRO A 3 10.06 0.67 14.58
N LYS A 4 8.78 0.32 14.74
CA LYS A 4 8.35 -1.01 15.20
C LYS A 4 8.40 -2.01 14.05
N GLY A 5 8.57 -3.31 14.37
CA GLY A 5 8.51 -4.38 13.38
C GLY A 5 7.07 -4.72 12.95
N LEU A 6 6.92 -5.30 11.74
CA LEU A 6 5.61 -5.67 11.17
C LEU A 6 4.75 -6.51 12.14
N GLN A 7 5.35 -7.51 12.78
CA GLN A 7 4.68 -8.37 13.74
C GLN A 7 4.08 -7.58 14.91
N GLN A 8 4.87 -6.71 15.53
CA GLN A 8 4.41 -5.92 16.66
C GLN A 8 3.27 -5.00 16.25
N VAL A 9 3.41 -4.33 15.11
CA VAL A 9 2.40 -3.42 14.58
C VAL A 9 1.07 -4.15 14.30
N LEU A 10 1.11 -5.35 13.72
CA LEU A 10 -0.09 -6.13 13.41
C LEU A 10 -0.73 -6.73 14.67
N VAL A 11 0.06 -7.18 15.64
CA VAL A 11 -0.45 -7.67 16.94
C VAL A 11 -1.13 -6.54 17.72
N GLU A 12 -0.56 -5.33 17.73
CA GLU A 12 -1.19 -4.15 18.33
C GLU A 12 -2.52 -3.78 17.66
N ARG A 13 -2.70 -4.13 16.38
CA ARG A 13 -3.97 -3.98 15.64
C ARG A 13 -4.94 -5.16 15.82
N GLY A 14 -4.58 -6.19 16.60
CA GLY A 14 -5.45 -7.33 16.89
C GLY A 14 -5.36 -8.50 15.91
N PHE A 15 -4.35 -8.51 15.01
CA PHE A 15 -4.14 -9.64 14.11
C PHE A 15 -3.31 -10.75 14.75
N ASP A 16 -3.74 -12.00 14.55
CA ASP A 16 -2.92 -13.17 14.83
C ASP A 16 -2.03 -13.48 13.63
N VAL A 17 -0.75 -13.14 13.77
CA VAL A 17 0.26 -13.33 12.71
C VAL A 17 1.19 -14.51 13.00
N ARG A 18 0.81 -15.40 13.92
CA ARG A 18 1.58 -16.62 14.22
C ARG A 18 1.69 -17.47 12.95
N ASN A 19 2.93 -17.86 12.61
CA ASN A 19 3.26 -18.60 11.38
C ASN A 19 3.09 -17.83 10.06
N MET A 20 2.90 -16.51 10.08
CA MET A 20 2.98 -15.71 8.86
C MET A 20 4.42 -15.36 8.52
N HIS A 21 4.75 -15.38 7.23
CA HIS A 21 5.99 -14.82 6.73
C HIS A 21 5.98 -13.29 6.85
N ALA A 22 7.14 -12.65 7.01
CA ALA A 22 7.22 -11.20 7.03
C ALA A 22 6.83 -10.59 5.66
N LYS A 23 7.34 -11.17 4.57
CA LYS A 23 7.08 -10.76 3.18
C LYS A 23 7.26 -11.95 2.25
N CYS A 24 6.34 -12.18 1.32
CA CYS A 24 6.46 -13.23 0.30
C CYS A 24 7.56 -12.85 -0.74
N PHE A 25 8.29 -13.84 -1.26
CA PHE A 25 9.20 -13.69 -2.40
C PHE A 25 8.91 -14.78 -3.45
N PRO A 26 8.51 -14.45 -4.69
CA PRO A 26 8.24 -13.10 -5.21
C PRO A 26 7.06 -12.40 -4.49
N VAL A 27 6.81 -11.12 -4.82
CA VAL A 27 5.73 -10.32 -4.22
C VAL A 27 4.38 -11.04 -4.31
N CYS A 28 3.55 -10.89 -3.28
CA CYS A 28 2.20 -11.48 -3.23
C CYS A 28 1.36 -11.06 -4.45
N PRO A 29 0.53 -11.97 -5.00
CA PRO A 29 -0.54 -11.57 -5.90
C PRO A 29 -1.43 -10.52 -5.22
N PHE A 30 -1.85 -9.50 -5.97
CA PHE A 30 -2.66 -8.40 -5.44
C PHE A 30 -3.97 -8.87 -4.79
N GLU A 31 -4.55 -9.94 -5.33
CA GLU A 31 -5.82 -10.53 -4.87
C GLU A 31 -5.72 -11.21 -3.50
N ASN A 32 -4.51 -11.62 -3.07
CA ASN A 32 -4.32 -12.32 -1.81
C ASN A 32 -4.40 -11.33 -0.63
N ASN A 33 -5.26 -11.58 0.37
CA ASN A 33 -5.47 -10.68 1.51
C ASN A 33 -4.61 -10.99 2.74
N ASP A 34 -3.98 -12.16 2.82
CA ASP A 34 -3.37 -12.70 4.05
C ASP A 34 -2.10 -13.57 3.83
N CYS A 35 -1.42 -13.51 2.67
CA CYS A 35 -0.16 -14.26 2.38
C CYS A 35 0.93 -14.07 3.45
N CYS A 36 1.13 -12.83 3.86
CA CYS A 36 2.22 -12.41 4.73
C CYS A 36 1.88 -11.12 5.47
N MET A 37 2.67 -10.81 6.50
CA MET A 37 2.51 -9.60 7.30
C MET A 37 2.53 -8.32 6.44
N ALA A 38 3.43 -8.23 5.46
CA ALA A 38 3.49 -7.06 4.57
C ALA A 38 2.21 -6.88 3.75
N CYS A 39 1.61 -7.97 3.27
CA CYS A 39 0.39 -7.94 2.48
C CYS A 39 -0.82 -7.56 3.34
N LEU A 40 -0.96 -8.20 4.50
CA LEU A 40 -2.01 -7.89 5.48
C LEU A 40 -1.95 -6.43 5.93
N LEU A 41 -0.74 -5.92 6.18
CA LEU A 41 -0.52 -4.53 6.57
C LEU A 41 -0.88 -3.55 5.45
N SER A 42 -0.51 -3.85 4.20
CA SER A 42 -0.82 -2.96 3.05
C SER A 42 -2.30 -2.80 2.76
N LYS A 43 -3.15 -3.69 3.30
CA LYS A 43 -4.61 -3.67 3.12
C LYS A 43 -5.36 -3.07 4.29
N GLN A 44 -4.66 -2.59 5.31
CA GLN A 44 -5.28 -1.85 6.41
C GLN A 44 -5.71 -0.46 5.92
N GLU A 45 -6.84 0.03 6.44
CA GLU A 45 -7.46 1.28 5.99
C GLU A 45 -6.52 2.49 6.06
N ASP A 46 -5.66 2.55 7.08
CA ASP A 46 -4.70 3.64 7.24
C ASP A 46 -3.60 3.63 6.19
N PHE A 47 -3.28 2.46 5.60
CA PHE A 47 -2.34 2.36 4.48
C PHE A 47 -3.03 2.57 3.13
N THR A 48 -4.24 2.03 2.95
CA THR A 48 -4.97 2.13 1.67
C THR A 48 -5.50 3.54 1.42
N ASN A 49 -5.89 4.25 2.49
CA ASN A 49 -6.43 5.60 2.40
C ASN A 49 -5.38 6.68 2.63
N GLN A 50 -4.10 6.31 2.79
CA GLN A 50 -3.03 7.28 2.90
C GLN A 50 -2.81 7.97 1.55
N LEU A 51 -3.05 9.29 1.50
CA LEU A 51 -2.74 10.09 0.33
C LEU A 51 -1.24 10.05 0.05
N SER A 52 -0.88 9.90 -1.22
CA SER A 52 0.52 9.90 -1.62
C SER A 52 1.10 11.31 -1.44
N MET A 53 2.41 11.39 -1.14
CA MET A 53 3.09 12.70 -1.05
C MET A 53 2.93 13.52 -2.35
N LEU A 54 2.93 12.82 -3.49
CA LEU A 54 2.74 13.46 -4.80
C LEU A 54 1.33 14.03 -4.96
N GLU A 55 0.32 13.24 -4.58
CA GLU A 55 -1.07 13.68 -4.60
C GLU A 55 -1.28 14.90 -3.72
N THR A 56 -0.78 14.88 -2.48
CA THR A 56 -0.85 16.03 -1.56
C THR A 56 -0.18 17.26 -2.16
N LEU A 57 1.03 17.12 -2.71
CA LEU A 57 1.77 18.23 -3.32
C LEU A 57 1.01 18.86 -4.49
N ILE A 58 0.40 18.03 -5.35
CA ILE A 58 -0.35 18.48 -6.53
C ILE A 58 -1.65 19.17 -6.09
N THR A 59 -2.38 18.59 -5.13
CA THR A 59 -3.64 19.16 -4.63
C THR A 59 -3.42 20.47 -3.88
N ASP A 60 -2.35 20.58 -3.09
CA ASP A 60 -2.00 21.80 -2.36
C ASP A 60 -1.61 22.95 -3.31
N ALA A 61 -1.09 22.62 -4.49
CA ALA A 61 -0.85 23.60 -5.56
C ALA A 61 -2.12 24.00 -6.33
N GLY A 62 -3.29 23.43 -5.99
CA GLY A 62 -4.57 23.72 -6.65
C GLY A 62 -4.80 22.94 -7.95
N HIS A 63 -4.05 21.85 -8.18
CA HIS A 63 -4.16 21.00 -9.36
C HIS A 63 -4.85 19.66 -9.05
N TYR A 64 -5.40 19.03 -10.09
CA TYR A 64 -5.95 17.67 -9.98
C TYR A 64 -4.85 16.62 -10.20
N CYS A 65 -4.77 15.63 -9.31
CA CYS A 65 -3.89 14.46 -9.46
C CYS A 65 -4.69 13.31 -10.07
N ILE A 66 -4.33 12.86 -11.29
CA ILE A 66 -5.00 11.76 -11.99
C ILE A 66 -4.02 10.59 -12.08
N PHE A 67 -4.45 9.42 -11.61
CA PHE A 67 -3.67 8.18 -11.73
C PHE A 67 -4.18 7.36 -12.92
N LEU A 68 -3.32 7.17 -13.92
CA LEU A 68 -3.63 6.37 -15.10
C LEU A 68 -3.10 4.93 -14.96
N PRO A 69 -3.78 3.93 -15.54
CA PRO A 69 -3.27 2.57 -15.66
C PRO A 69 -1.90 2.55 -16.36
N LYS A 70 -0.97 1.74 -15.85
CA LYS A 70 0.34 1.56 -16.52
C LYS A 70 0.17 0.80 -17.83
N PHE A 71 0.89 1.22 -18.87
CA PHE A 71 0.97 0.57 -20.19
C PHE A 71 -0.32 0.58 -21.01
N HIS A 72 -1.06 1.69 -20.92
CA HIS A 72 -2.25 1.95 -21.72
C HIS A 72 -2.10 3.30 -22.43
N CYS A 73 -1.19 3.36 -23.40
CA CYS A 73 -0.90 4.59 -24.17
C CYS A 73 -2.17 5.16 -24.85
N GLU A 74 -3.16 4.31 -25.14
CA GLU A 74 -4.46 4.72 -25.68
C GLU A 74 -5.30 5.59 -24.73
N ILE A 75 -4.93 5.64 -23.45
CA ILE A 75 -5.64 6.37 -22.39
C ILE A 75 -4.82 7.60 -21.94
N ASP A 76 -3.54 7.69 -22.29
CA ASP A 76 -2.67 8.79 -21.88
C ASP A 76 -2.74 9.96 -22.87
N PRO A 77 -3.21 11.16 -22.48
CA PRO A 77 -3.32 12.30 -23.38
C PRO A 77 -1.98 12.87 -23.89
N ILE A 78 -0.84 12.46 -23.31
CA ILE A 78 0.49 12.99 -23.65
C ILE A 78 1.38 12.00 -24.43
N GLU A 79 0.90 10.80 -24.71
CA GLU A 79 1.56 9.80 -25.58
C GLU A 79 1.21 10.04 -27.06
#